data_AF-A0A919TBR8-F1
#
_entry.id   AF-A0A919TBR8-F1
#
_cell.length_a   1.000
_cell.length_b   1.000
_cell.length_c   1.000
_cell.angle_alpha   90.00
_cell.angle_beta   90.00
_cell.angle_gamma   90.00
#
_symmetry.space_group_name_H-M   'P 1'
#
loop_
_entity.id
_entity.type
_entity.pdbx_description
1 polymer ?
#
loop_
_entity_poly.entity_id
_entity_poly.type
_entity_poly.pdbx_seq_one_letter_code
_entity_poly.pdbx_strand_id
1 'polypeptide(L)'
;MTLTGLPLIGLVAVACVAAGAVTVRRWSRAGIAARVAGVLLLEALVVGTAGLAVNRHEQFYPSWRALRGDTGTVAVAAPVVAGRLDDRPATTFRWRPAGLAQWHLAEPPLISLPADYRSRPDVEFPVVLTFGAAAPHVSAAVTVTIAPTARSVLSDLPASLRRDLRVTATGWDIVGGGPLGDALVAAGVGTRDHSPADLPPALAAPLRLPTS
;
A
#
# COMPACT_ATOMS: atom_id res chain seq x y z
N MET A 1 -19.45 -7.12 -3.35
CA MET A 1 -19.79 -5.72 -3.69
C MET A 1 -18.82 -4.81 -2.97
N THR A 2 -18.08 -3.99 -3.71
CA THR A 2 -17.04 -3.09 -3.18
C THR A 2 -17.68 -1.96 -2.37
N LEU A 3 -17.26 -1.81 -1.12
CA LEU A 3 -17.80 -0.82 -0.17
C LEU A 3 -17.36 0.63 -0.48
N THR A 4 -16.43 0.80 -1.41
CA THR A 4 -15.73 2.07 -1.68
C THR A 4 -16.00 2.64 -3.07
N GLY A 5 -16.95 2.09 -3.82
CA GLY A 5 -17.26 2.60 -5.16
C GLY A 5 -17.74 4.06 -5.11
N LEU A 6 -17.21 4.92 -5.99
CA LEU A 6 -17.74 6.26 -6.28
C LEU A 6 -19.29 6.34 -6.34
N PRO A 7 -20.02 5.36 -6.91
CA PRO A 7 -21.48 5.40 -6.89
C PRO A 7 -22.10 5.41 -5.49
N LEU A 8 -21.51 4.73 -4.50
CA LEU A 8 -22.06 4.68 -3.14
C LEU A 8 -21.87 6.03 -2.43
N ILE A 9 -20.69 6.64 -2.56
CA ILE A 9 -20.41 7.96 -1.98
C ILE A 9 -21.34 9.01 -2.60
N GLY A 10 -21.52 8.97 -3.93
CA GLY A 10 -22.46 9.85 -4.63
C GLY A 10 -23.90 9.65 -4.13
N LEU A 11 -24.34 8.41 -3.94
CA LEU A 11 -25.68 8.11 -3.45
C LEU A 11 -25.92 8.60 -2.02
N VAL A 12 -24.97 8.40 -1.10
CA VAL A 12 -25.10 8.89 0.29
C VAL A 12 -25.05 10.42 0.33
N ALA A 13 -24.21 11.07 -0.47
CA ALA A 13 -24.17 12.52 -0.57
C ALA A 13 -25.50 13.11 -1.07
N VAL A 14 -26.07 12.52 -2.13
CA VAL A 14 -27.40 12.92 -2.66
C VAL A 14 -28.49 12.69 -1.60
N ALA A 15 -28.46 11.55 -0.90
CA ALA A 15 -29.40 11.27 0.18
C ALA A 15 -29.29 12.29 1.32
N CYS A 16 -28.08 12.73 1.66
CA CYS A 16 -27.82 13.76 2.67
C CYS A 16 -28.46 15.10 2.28
N VAL A 17 -28.27 15.54 1.03
CA VAL A 17 -28.87 16.79 0.52
C VAL A 17 -30.40 16.69 0.50
N ALA A 18 -30.95 15.57 0.03
CA ALA A 18 -32.39 15.34 -0.02
C ALA A 18 -33.01 15.33 1.38
N ALA A 19 -32.39 14.64 2.35
CA ALA A 19 -32.84 14.60 3.74
C ALA A 19 -32.83 16.00 4.38
N GLY A 20 -31.78 16.79 4.14
CA GLY A 20 -31.72 18.19 4.58
C GLY A 20 -32.84 19.03 4.00
N ALA A 21 -33.05 18.96 2.68
CA ALA A 21 -34.10 19.71 2.00
C ALA A 21 -35.51 19.35 2.51
N VAL A 22 -35.80 18.06 2.73
CA VAL A 22 -37.09 17.59 3.26
C VAL A 22 -37.28 18.07 4.70
N THR A 23 -36.25 17.97 5.53
CA THR A 23 -36.29 18.39 6.94
C THR A 23 -36.58 19.88 7.05
N VAL A 24 -35.92 20.72 6.25
CA VAL A 24 -36.17 22.17 6.18
C VAL A 24 -37.59 22.46 5.69
N ARG A 25 -38.04 21.83 4.59
CA ARG A 25 -39.38 22.07 4.02
C ARG A 25 -40.51 21.66 4.95
N ARG A 26 -40.32 20.63 5.77
CA ARG A 26 -41.32 20.14 6.73
C ARG A 26 -41.18 20.72 8.13
N TRP A 27 -40.16 21.55 8.38
CA TRP A 27 -39.83 22.04 9.73
C TRP A 27 -41.02 22.69 10.43
N SER A 28 -41.75 23.58 9.75
CA SER A 28 -42.89 24.31 10.32
C SER A 28 -44.10 23.43 10.64
N ARG A 29 -44.22 22.27 10.00
CA ARG A 29 -45.35 21.33 10.16
C ARG A 29 -44.97 20.06 10.93
N ALA A 30 -43.70 19.89 11.26
CA ALA A 30 -43.19 18.73 11.98
C ALA A 30 -43.27 18.95 13.49
N GLY A 31 -43.79 17.95 14.21
CA GLY A 31 -43.69 17.88 15.67
C GLY A 31 -42.23 17.72 16.14
N ILE A 32 -41.97 17.98 17.42
CA ILE A 32 -40.62 17.98 18.01
C ILE A 32 -39.87 16.67 17.73
N ALA A 33 -40.52 15.51 17.92
CA ALA A 33 -39.91 14.21 17.66
C ALA A 33 -39.43 14.04 16.20
N ALA A 34 -40.22 14.51 15.23
CA ALA A 34 -39.85 14.44 13.82
C ALA A 34 -38.68 15.37 13.46
N ARG A 35 -38.57 16.52 14.12
CA ARG A 35 -37.42 17.44 13.96
C ARG A 35 -36.14 16.82 14.50
N VAL A 36 -36.19 16.23 15.70
CA VAL A 36 -35.04 15.53 16.30
C VAL A 36 -34.61 14.37 15.42
N ALA A 37 -35.55 13.54 14.95
CA ALA A 37 -35.23 12.44 14.04
C ALA A 37 -34.58 12.91 12.72
N GLY A 38 -35.05 14.02 12.16
CA GLY A 38 -34.47 14.61 10.94
C GLY A 38 -33.03 15.11 11.15
N VAL A 39 -32.76 15.77 12.29
CA VAL A 39 -31.40 16.22 12.64
C VAL A 39 -30.46 15.02 12.83
N LEU A 40 -30.89 14.00 13.59
CA LEU A 40 -30.08 12.79 13.82
C LEU A 40 -29.80 12.03 12.51
N LEU A 41 -30.78 11.95 11.61
CA LEU A 41 -30.58 11.35 10.29
C LEU A 41 -29.55 12.13 9.47
N LEU A 42 -29.62 13.46 9.48
CA LEU A 42 -28.66 14.30 8.77
C LEU A 42 -27.24 14.09 9.31
N GLU A 43 -27.09 14.09 10.63
CA GLU A 43 -25.82 13.85 11.32
C GLU A 43 -25.24 12.48 10.95
N ALA A 44 -26.05 11.42 11.00
CA ALA A 44 -25.65 10.08 10.62
C ALA A 44 -25.20 9.99 9.15
N LEU A 45 -25.88 10.70 8.24
CA LEU A 45 -25.51 10.75 6.81
C LEU A 45 -24.20 11.51 6.58
N VAL A 46 -23.97 12.61 7.29
CA VAL A 46 -22.71 13.37 7.22
C VAL A 46 -21.55 12.53 7.73
N VAL A 47 -21.68 11.94 8.92
CA VAL A 47 -20.64 11.08 9.52
C VAL A 47 -20.39 9.86 8.63
N GLY A 48 -21.45 9.23 8.12
CA GLY A 48 -21.34 8.09 7.19
C GLY A 48 -20.62 8.46 5.89
N THR A 49 -20.90 9.63 5.32
CA THR A 49 -20.22 10.11 4.10
C THR A 49 -18.74 10.35 4.35
N ALA A 50 -18.39 11.03 5.44
CA ALA A 50 -17.00 11.28 5.82
C ALA A 50 -16.25 9.96 6.09
N GLY A 51 -16.86 9.04 6.84
CA GLY A 51 -16.30 7.72 7.11
C GLY A 51 -16.05 6.91 5.84
N LEU A 52 -16.97 6.93 4.87
CA LEU A 52 -16.78 6.27 3.57
C LEU A 52 -15.65 6.91 2.74
N ALA A 53 -15.48 8.22 2.79
CA ALA A 53 -14.41 8.92 2.10
C ALA A 53 -13.03 8.57 2.68
N VAL A 54 -12.90 8.58 4.01
CA VAL A 54 -11.66 8.17 4.71
C VAL A 54 -11.39 6.69 4.48
N ASN A 55 -12.40 5.82 4.58
CA ASN A 55 -12.26 4.39 4.32
C ASN A 55 -11.83 4.10 2.87
N ARG A 56 -12.20 4.95 1.91
CA ARG A 56 -11.74 4.84 0.53
C ARG A 56 -10.27 5.27 0.38
N HIS A 57 -9.84 6.30 1.10
CA HIS A 57 -8.45 6.77 1.10
C HIS A 57 -7.51 5.73 1.73
N GLU A 58 -7.90 5.20 2.89
CA GLU A 58 -7.07 4.32 3.73
C GLU A 58 -7.33 2.82 3.50
N GLN A 59 -8.38 2.46 2.76
CA GLN A 59 -8.78 1.08 2.44
C GLN A 59 -9.00 0.13 3.64
N PHE A 60 -9.35 0.64 4.82
CA PHE A 60 -9.54 -0.18 6.03
C PHE A 60 -10.56 -1.32 5.85
N TYR A 61 -11.67 -1.06 5.17
CA TYR A 61 -12.77 -2.00 4.95
C TYR A 61 -13.16 -2.04 3.47
N PRO A 62 -12.50 -2.87 2.65
CA PRO A 62 -12.75 -2.93 1.21
C PRO A 62 -14.11 -3.58 0.85
N SER A 63 -14.74 -4.31 1.78
CA SER A 63 -16.01 -5.02 1.55
C SER A 63 -16.94 -5.05 2.77
N TRP A 64 -18.27 -5.14 2.52
CA TRP A 64 -19.30 -5.24 3.57
C TRP A 64 -19.13 -6.45 4.48
N ARG A 65 -18.43 -7.49 4.02
CA ARG A 65 -18.11 -8.67 4.84
C ARG A 65 -17.03 -8.36 5.87
N ALA A 66 -16.01 -7.59 5.50
CA ALA A 66 -14.97 -7.13 6.43
C ALA A 66 -15.56 -6.27 7.56
N LEU A 67 -16.58 -5.45 7.26
CA LEU A 67 -17.27 -4.63 8.27
C LEU A 67 -18.10 -5.47 9.27
N ARG A 68 -18.58 -6.65 8.88
CA ARG A 68 -19.40 -7.52 9.75
C ARG A 68 -18.58 -8.44 10.66
N GLY A 69 -17.25 -8.35 10.61
CA GLY A 69 -16.39 -9.29 11.33
C GLY A 69 -16.31 -10.69 10.71
N ASP A 70 -16.89 -10.88 9.52
CA ASP A 70 -16.63 -12.05 8.66
C ASP A 70 -15.25 -11.88 7.99
N THR A 71 -14.21 -11.83 8.81
CA THR A 71 -12.83 -12.05 8.37
C THR A 71 -12.55 -13.54 8.33
N GLY A 72 -13.43 -14.29 7.65
CA GLY A 72 -13.06 -15.59 7.11
C GLY A 72 -11.82 -15.36 6.25
N THR A 73 -10.68 -15.80 6.79
CA THR A 73 -9.37 -15.94 6.15
C THR A 73 -9.24 -15.31 4.75
N VAL A 74 -8.43 -14.24 4.72
CA VAL A 74 -7.84 -13.59 3.55
C VAL A 74 -8.82 -12.72 2.75
N ALA A 75 -8.73 -11.41 3.00
CA ALA A 75 -9.06 -10.41 2.00
C ALA A 75 -8.26 -10.72 0.72
N VAL A 76 -8.90 -11.35 -0.26
CA VAL A 76 -8.37 -11.42 -1.61
C VAL A 76 -8.53 -10.02 -2.23
N ALA A 77 -7.61 -9.13 -1.89
CA ALA A 77 -7.00 -8.33 -2.95
C ALA A 77 -6.51 -9.37 -3.97
N ALA A 78 -6.85 -9.19 -5.26
CA ALA A 78 -6.42 -10.10 -6.33
C ALA A 78 -4.99 -10.61 -6.03
N PRO A 79 -4.73 -11.94 -6.08
CA PRO A 79 -3.49 -12.50 -5.57
C PRO A 79 -2.34 -11.67 -6.10
N VAL A 80 -1.64 -11.01 -5.17
CA VAL A 80 -0.39 -10.34 -5.48
C VAL A 80 0.58 -11.48 -5.79
N VAL A 81 0.64 -11.83 -7.08
CA VAL A 81 1.68 -12.69 -7.61
C VAL A 81 2.95 -11.85 -7.52
N ALA A 82 3.65 -11.96 -6.39
CA ALA A 82 5.00 -11.47 -6.26
C ALA A 82 5.82 -12.04 -7.40
N GLY A 83 6.73 -11.24 -7.97
CA GLY A 83 7.53 -11.70 -9.10
C GLY A 83 6.91 -11.50 -10.48
N ARG A 84 6.05 -10.48 -10.66
CA ARG A 84 5.66 -10.03 -12.02
C ARG A 84 6.85 -9.75 -12.94
N LEU A 85 8.03 -9.52 -12.37
CA LEU A 85 9.26 -9.26 -13.10
C LEU A 85 10.22 -10.47 -13.15
N ASP A 86 9.79 -11.67 -12.73
CA ASP A 86 10.65 -12.86 -12.69
C ASP A 86 11.11 -13.31 -14.08
N ASP A 87 10.26 -13.09 -15.10
CA ASP A 87 10.56 -13.43 -16.50
C ASP A 87 11.53 -12.45 -17.17
N ARG A 88 12.00 -11.41 -16.46
CA ARG A 88 12.95 -10.44 -17.03
C ARG A 88 14.29 -11.11 -17.29
N PRO A 89 14.86 -11.03 -18.51
CA PRO A 89 16.10 -11.72 -18.86
C PRO A 89 17.36 -11.09 -18.25
N ALA A 90 17.34 -9.79 -17.94
CA ALA A 90 18.47 -9.06 -17.36
C ALA A 90 18.48 -9.17 -15.82
N THR A 91 19.67 -9.41 -15.24
CA THR A 91 19.90 -9.37 -13.78
C THR A 91 19.84 -7.96 -13.23
N THR A 92 20.11 -6.95 -14.06
CA THR A 92 20.01 -5.54 -13.68
C THR A 92 19.15 -4.78 -14.69
N PHE A 93 18.15 -4.05 -14.22
CA PHE A 93 17.23 -3.32 -15.10
C PHE A 93 16.60 -2.10 -14.41
N ARG A 94 16.16 -1.13 -15.22
CA ARG A 94 15.39 0.02 -14.73
C ARG A 94 13.94 -0.39 -14.47
N TRP A 95 13.49 -0.20 -13.24
CA TRP A 95 12.15 -0.54 -12.79
C TRP A 95 11.20 0.66 -12.90
N ARG A 96 9.99 0.42 -13.40
CA ARG A 96 8.97 1.45 -13.62
C ARG A 96 7.63 0.98 -13.05
N PRO A 97 7.42 1.12 -11.73
CA PRO A 97 6.16 0.73 -11.10
C PRO A 97 5.02 1.66 -11.52
N ALA A 98 3.79 1.15 -11.43
CA ALA A 98 2.59 1.96 -11.51
C ALA A 98 2.55 2.90 -10.30
N GLY A 99 2.85 4.19 -10.52
CA GLY A 99 2.98 5.19 -9.45
C GLY A 99 4.32 5.93 -9.42
N LEU A 100 5.30 5.54 -10.26
CA LEU A 100 6.65 6.13 -10.29
C LEU A 100 6.64 7.68 -10.32
N ALA A 101 5.70 8.29 -11.05
CA ALA A 101 5.61 9.75 -11.16
C ALA A 101 5.33 10.46 -9.83
N GLN A 102 4.63 9.80 -8.90
CA GLN A 102 4.27 10.34 -7.59
C GLN A 102 5.46 10.35 -6.61
N TRP A 103 6.48 9.54 -6.89
CA TRP A 103 7.68 9.44 -6.05
C TRP A 103 8.67 10.59 -6.28
N HIS A 104 8.46 11.40 -7.34
CA HIS A 104 9.30 12.55 -7.67
C HIS A 104 10.81 12.25 -7.72
N LEU A 105 11.18 11.08 -8.25
CA LEU A 105 12.57 10.67 -8.40
C LEU A 105 13.22 11.35 -9.61
N ALA A 106 14.54 11.52 -9.56
CA ALA A 106 15.32 12.08 -10.68
C ALA A 106 15.33 11.13 -11.88
N GLU A 107 15.39 9.82 -11.58
CA GLU A 107 15.37 8.74 -12.57
C GLU A 107 14.57 7.54 -12.04
N PRO A 108 14.08 6.65 -12.93
CA PRO A 108 13.51 5.37 -12.50
C PRO A 108 14.51 4.55 -11.67
N PRO A 109 14.07 3.88 -10.59
CA PRO A 109 14.94 3.04 -9.78
C PRO A 109 15.65 1.96 -10.61
N LEU A 110 16.89 1.66 -10.24
CA LEU A 110 17.64 0.54 -10.80
C LEU A 110 17.52 -0.66 -9.86
N ILE A 111 17.12 -1.81 -10.40
CA ILE A 111 17.05 -3.07 -9.67
C ILE A 111 18.20 -3.96 -10.13
N SER A 112 18.89 -4.58 -9.18
CA SER A 112 19.83 -5.68 -9.42
C SER A 112 19.37 -6.91 -8.64
N LEU A 113 19.21 -8.02 -9.34
CA LEU A 113 18.77 -9.30 -8.80
C LEU A 113 19.98 -10.21 -8.54
N PRO A 114 19.95 -11.01 -7.47
CA PRO A 114 20.88 -12.12 -7.25
C PRO A 114 20.95 -13.08 -8.45
N ALA A 115 22.12 -13.68 -8.67
CA ALA A 115 22.32 -14.65 -9.74
C ALA A 115 21.42 -15.89 -9.61
N ASP A 116 21.10 -16.29 -8.38
CA ASP A 116 20.23 -17.42 -8.04
C ASP A 116 18.75 -17.02 -7.89
N TYR A 117 18.39 -15.78 -8.22
CA TYR A 117 17.02 -15.27 -8.03
C TYR A 117 15.97 -16.12 -8.75
N ARG A 118 16.28 -16.63 -9.95
CA ARG A 118 15.35 -17.47 -10.74
C ARG A 118 15.35 -18.93 -10.34
N SER A 119 16.48 -19.45 -9.85
CA SER A 119 16.57 -20.85 -9.43
C SER A 119 15.90 -21.11 -8.08
N ARG A 120 15.49 -20.05 -7.36
CA ARG A 120 14.80 -20.12 -6.07
C ARG A 120 13.43 -19.42 -6.13
N PRO A 121 12.43 -20.00 -6.82
CA PRO A 121 11.11 -19.38 -6.97
C PRO A 121 10.34 -19.29 -5.64
N ASP A 122 10.63 -20.18 -4.69
CA ASP A 122 9.96 -20.29 -3.40
C ASP A 122 10.71 -19.53 -2.29
N VAL A 123 11.48 -18.50 -2.63
CA VAL A 123 12.32 -17.76 -1.67
C VAL A 123 12.05 -16.26 -1.80
N GLU A 124 11.88 -15.59 -0.66
CA GLU A 124 11.88 -14.12 -0.55
C GLU A 124 13.29 -13.62 -0.22
N PHE A 125 13.74 -12.62 -0.97
CA PHE A 125 15.09 -12.07 -0.85
C PHE A 125 15.09 -10.81 0.02
N PRO A 126 16.11 -10.62 0.88
CA PRO A 126 16.31 -9.34 1.56
C PRO A 126 16.57 -8.23 0.55
N VAL A 127 16.32 -6.98 0.96
CA VAL A 127 16.51 -5.80 0.11
C VAL A 127 17.64 -4.95 0.65
N VAL A 128 18.54 -4.53 -0.23
CA VAL A 128 19.51 -3.46 0.01
C VAL A 128 19.07 -2.24 -0.78
N LEU A 129 18.64 -1.19 -0.08
CA LEU A 129 18.17 0.06 -0.66
C LEU A 129 19.27 1.12 -0.57
N THR A 130 19.73 1.62 -1.72
CA THR A 130 20.77 2.66 -1.77
C THR A 130 20.26 3.94 -2.41
N PHE A 131 20.71 5.08 -1.88
CA PHE A 131 20.36 6.39 -2.40
C PHE A 131 21.58 7.08 -3.04
N GLY A 132 21.44 7.51 -4.30
CA GLY A 132 22.42 8.33 -5.02
C GLY A 132 23.70 7.62 -5.48
N ALA A 133 24.13 6.57 -4.80
CA ALA A 133 25.28 5.74 -5.19
C ALA A 133 24.83 4.37 -5.72
N ALA A 134 25.58 3.88 -6.71
CA ALA A 134 25.48 2.49 -7.14
C ALA A 134 25.78 1.59 -5.95
N ALA A 135 24.80 0.75 -5.62
CA ALA A 135 24.95 -0.18 -4.54
C ALA A 135 26.03 -1.23 -4.86
N PRO A 136 26.81 -1.69 -3.87
CA PRO A 136 27.57 -2.92 -4.04
C PRO A 136 26.61 -4.06 -4.36
N HIS A 137 26.89 -4.83 -5.41
CA HIS A 137 26.09 -5.99 -5.72
C HIS A 137 26.25 -7.02 -4.60
N VAL A 138 25.16 -7.37 -3.93
CA VAL A 138 25.14 -8.39 -2.88
C VAL A 138 24.53 -9.65 -3.45
N SER A 139 25.32 -10.72 -3.50
CA SER A 139 24.94 -11.98 -4.16
C SER A 139 23.71 -12.68 -3.55
N ALA A 140 23.28 -12.29 -2.35
CA ALA A 140 22.16 -12.90 -1.64
C ALA A 140 20.95 -11.96 -1.47
N ALA A 141 20.99 -10.73 -2.00
CA ALA A 141 19.95 -9.72 -1.77
C ALA A 141 19.54 -9.00 -3.06
N VAL A 142 18.28 -8.59 -3.13
CA VAL A 142 17.82 -7.70 -4.19
C VAL A 142 18.30 -6.29 -3.86
N THR A 143 18.99 -5.68 -4.81
CA THR A 143 19.54 -4.35 -4.63
C THR A 143 18.73 -3.32 -5.40
N VAL A 144 18.34 -2.24 -4.74
CA VAL A 144 17.52 -1.18 -5.31
C VAL A 144 18.25 0.14 -5.15
N THR A 145 18.64 0.75 -6.27
CA THR A 145 19.28 2.07 -6.28
C THR A 145 18.28 3.14 -6.71
N ILE A 146 18.13 4.16 -5.87
CA ILE A 146 17.22 5.28 -6.07
C ILE A 146 18.02 6.57 -6.21
N ALA A 147 17.67 7.39 -7.20
CA ALA A 147 18.17 8.75 -7.36
C ALA A 147 17.11 9.75 -6.84
N PRO A 148 17.16 10.16 -5.55
CA PRO A 148 16.16 11.04 -4.99
C PRO A 148 16.33 12.49 -5.46
N THR A 149 15.22 13.23 -5.54
CA THR A 149 15.17 14.69 -5.54
C THR A 149 14.75 15.22 -4.16
N ALA A 150 14.79 16.56 -3.98
CA ALA A 150 14.30 17.23 -2.78
C ALA A 150 12.80 17.02 -2.48
N ARG A 151 12.01 16.52 -3.45
CA ARG A 151 10.56 16.28 -3.30
C ARG A 151 10.21 14.79 -3.21
N SER A 152 11.20 13.91 -3.09
CA SER A 152 10.94 12.47 -3.18
C SER A 152 10.03 11.98 -2.06
N VAL A 153 9.12 11.06 -2.38
CA VAL A 153 8.23 10.39 -1.41
C VAL A 153 8.19 8.90 -1.74
N LEU A 154 8.44 8.06 -0.73
CA LEU A 154 8.65 6.61 -0.93
C LEU A 154 7.82 5.74 0.02
N SER A 155 6.71 6.26 0.55
CA SER A 155 5.82 5.51 1.47
C SER A 155 5.34 4.18 0.88
N ASP A 156 5.06 4.16 -0.43
CA ASP A 156 4.49 3.00 -1.13
C ASP A 156 5.55 2.10 -1.76
N LEU A 157 6.83 2.43 -1.58
CA LEU A 157 7.96 1.68 -2.15
C LEU A 157 7.95 0.21 -1.69
N PRO A 158 7.81 -0.12 -0.38
CA PRO A 158 7.77 -1.52 0.07
C PRO A 158 6.65 -2.33 -0.56
N ALA A 159 5.43 -1.79 -0.58
CA ALA A 159 4.29 -2.47 -1.17
C ALA A 159 4.45 -2.66 -2.69
N SER A 160 5.05 -1.69 -3.38
CA SER A 160 5.30 -1.77 -4.82
C SER A 160 6.38 -2.79 -5.16
N LEU A 161 7.46 -2.85 -4.38
CA LEU A 161 8.54 -3.83 -4.58
C LEU A 161 8.05 -5.26 -4.36
N ARG A 162 7.31 -5.53 -3.28
CA ARG A 162 6.74 -6.87 -3.02
C ARG A 162 5.73 -7.34 -4.05
N ARG A 163 5.07 -6.40 -4.71
CA ARG A 163 4.14 -6.71 -5.80
C ARG A 163 4.87 -7.19 -7.03
N ASP A 164 6.00 -6.57 -7.34
CA ASP A 164 6.70 -6.78 -8.60
C ASP A 164 7.85 -7.80 -8.48
N LEU A 165 8.36 -8.04 -7.26
CA LEU A 165 9.49 -8.92 -6.93
C LEU A 165 9.24 -9.77 -5.68
N ARG A 166 9.98 -10.87 -5.55
CA ARG A 166 10.05 -11.71 -4.34
C ARG A 166 11.01 -11.13 -3.32
N VAL A 167 10.54 -10.15 -2.58
CA VAL A 167 11.35 -9.50 -1.52
C VAL A 167 10.65 -9.53 -0.17
N THR A 168 11.44 -9.51 0.90
CA THR A 168 10.93 -9.49 2.27
C THR A 168 10.15 -8.21 2.57
N ALA A 169 9.19 -8.31 3.49
CA ALA A 169 8.39 -7.17 3.93
C ALA A 169 9.16 -6.11 4.71
N THR A 170 10.12 -6.59 5.49
CA THR A 170 10.89 -5.87 6.49
C THR A 170 12.32 -6.40 6.52
N GLY A 171 13.18 -5.82 7.35
CA GLY A 171 14.58 -6.25 7.47
C GLY A 171 15.41 -5.82 6.27
N TRP A 172 15.05 -4.70 5.64
CA TRP A 172 15.84 -4.11 4.59
C TRP A 172 17.09 -3.45 5.18
N ASP A 173 18.17 -3.44 4.42
CA ASP A 173 19.32 -2.60 4.70
C ASP A 173 19.21 -1.30 3.89
N ILE A 174 19.27 -0.17 4.58
CA ILE A 174 19.08 1.16 4.01
C ILE A 174 20.40 1.91 4.09
N VAL A 175 21.00 2.16 2.93
CA VAL A 175 22.31 2.80 2.79
C VAL A 175 22.15 4.23 2.30
N GLY A 176 22.51 5.18 3.16
CA GLY A 176 22.42 6.63 2.89
C GLY A 176 20.99 7.19 2.92
N GLY A 177 20.72 8.18 2.05
CA GLY A 177 19.38 8.76 1.86
C GLY A 177 18.94 9.83 2.86
N GLY A 178 19.72 10.09 3.92
CA GLY A 178 19.41 11.12 4.91
C GLY A 178 17.96 11.00 5.44
N PRO A 179 17.17 12.09 5.48
CA PRO A 179 15.80 12.05 5.99
C PRO A 179 14.88 11.02 5.33
N LEU A 180 15.09 10.69 4.04
CA LEU A 180 14.30 9.67 3.35
C LEU A 180 14.60 8.27 3.87
N GLY A 181 15.88 7.98 4.11
CA GLY A 181 16.29 6.73 4.75
C GLY A 181 15.75 6.63 6.17
N ASP A 182 15.81 7.73 6.94
CA ASP A 182 15.29 7.76 8.33
C ASP A 182 13.78 7.50 8.37
N ALA A 183 13.02 8.05 7.43
CA ALA A 183 11.59 7.82 7.34
C ALA A 183 11.23 6.34 7.10
N LEU A 184 11.99 5.64 6.25
CA LEU A 184 11.77 4.21 5.99
C LEU A 184 12.12 3.34 7.21
N VAL A 185 13.19 3.68 7.93
CA VAL A 185 13.54 3.01 9.20
C VAL A 185 12.46 3.26 10.25
N ALA A 186 11.99 4.50 10.41
CA ALA A 186 10.93 4.85 11.35
C ALA A 186 9.60 4.14 11.03
N ALA A 187 9.34 3.86 9.76
CA ALA A 187 8.21 3.05 9.30
C ALA A 187 8.38 1.53 9.53
N GLY A 188 9.51 1.09 10.09
CA GLY A 188 9.79 -0.32 10.40
C GLY A 188 10.19 -1.16 9.20
N VAL A 189 10.58 -0.53 8.08
CA VAL A 189 10.95 -1.25 6.84
C VAL A 189 12.30 -1.95 6.98
N GLY A 190 13.24 -1.34 7.71
CA GLY A 190 14.61 -1.83 7.77
C GLY A 190 15.48 -1.09 8.78
N THR A 191 16.77 -1.34 8.68
CA THR A 191 17.83 -0.75 9.51
C THR A 191 18.84 0.01 8.64
N ARG A 192 19.62 0.90 9.26
CA ARG A 192 20.69 1.65 8.58
C ARG A 192 21.96 0.81 8.46
N ASP A 193 22.63 0.99 7.32
CA ASP A 193 24.06 0.71 7.09
C ASP A 193 24.54 -0.61 7.72
N HIS A 194 23.76 -1.68 7.57
CA HIS A 194 24.18 -3.00 8.00
C HIS A 194 25.31 -3.50 7.09
N SER A 195 26.21 -4.30 7.66
CA SER A 195 27.15 -5.03 6.81
C SER A 195 26.34 -5.96 5.91
N PRO A 196 26.66 -6.06 4.60
CA PRO A 196 26.02 -7.04 3.72
C PRO A 196 26.13 -8.48 4.22
N ALA A 197 27.14 -8.77 5.06
CA ALA A 197 27.34 -10.06 5.71
C ALA A 197 26.31 -10.36 6.83
N ASP A 198 25.67 -9.31 7.37
CA ASP A 198 24.70 -9.39 8.48
C ASP A 198 23.25 -9.37 7.99
N LEU A 199 23.02 -9.39 6.67
CA LEU A 199 21.68 -9.47 6.10
C LEU A 199 21.02 -10.79 6.51
N PRO A 200 19.72 -10.77 6.86
CA PRO A 200 19.00 -12.00 7.15
C PRO A 200 19.06 -12.94 5.94
N PRO A 201 19.21 -14.25 6.16
CA PRO A 201 19.23 -15.20 5.06
C PRO A 201 17.92 -15.11 4.28
N ALA A 202 18.00 -15.33 2.97
CA ALA A 202 16.81 -15.41 2.14
C ALA A 202 15.86 -16.47 2.69
N LEU A 203 14.63 -16.07 2.97
CA LEU A 203 13.67 -16.89 3.71
C LEU A 203 12.86 -17.74 2.74
N ALA A 204 12.55 -18.97 3.14
CA ALA A 204 11.52 -19.75 2.47
C ALA A 204 10.24 -18.91 2.40
N ALA A 205 9.63 -18.84 1.23
CA ALA A 205 8.37 -18.14 1.04
C ALA A 205 7.36 -18.69 2.06
N PRO A 206 6.56 -17.83 2.70
CA PRO A 206 5.59 -18.28 3.68
C PRO A 206 4.69 -19.35 3.05
N LEU A 207 4.59 -20.51 3.72
CA LEU A 207 3.77 -21.65 3.31
C LEU A 207 2.36 -21.17 2.99
N ARG A 208 2.02 -21.13 1.71
CA ARG A 208 0.66 -20.85 1.25
C ARG A 208 -0.14 -22.14 1.38
N LEU A 209 -1.11 -22.16 2.28
CA LEU A 209 -2.02 -23.30 2.40
C LEU A 209 -2.74 -23.50 1.06
N PRO A 210 -2.92 -24.76 0.60
CA PRO A 210 -3.65 -25.05 -0.63
C PRO A 210 -5.07 -24.52 -0.50
N THR A 211 -5.44 -23.59 -1.37
CA THR A 211 -6.80 -23.11 -1.51
C THR A 211 -7.59 -24.15 -2.31
N SER A 212 -8.39 -24.96 -1.61
CA SER A 212 -9.41 -25.85 -2.19
C SER A 212 -10.61 -25.08 -2.72
#